data_AF-A0A9D1MZM4-F1
#
_entry.id   AF-A0A9D1MZM4-F1
#
_cell.length_a   1.000
_cell.length_b   1.000
_cell.length_c   1.000
_cell.angle_alpha   90.00
_cell.angle_beta   90.00
_cell.angle_gamma   90.00
#
_symmetry.space_group_name_H-M   'P 1'
#
loop_
_entity.id
_entity.type
_entity.pdbx_description
1 polymer ?
#
loop_
_entity_poly.entity_id
_entity_poly.type
_entity_poly.pdbx_seq_one_letter_code
_entity_poly.pdbx_strand_id
1 'polypeptide(L)'
;MKFLDSKLSTFFESQSPFIFCQKGCAKCCKNAQFPYSATEMQYLLNGLVTLDIKKQQKIEENFKLILEKKKTFKGKKFLYDCPFLIDDVCSVYEYRGVLCRTFGLMTKYDTGKLKAPFCTFEGLNYSNVLNLSKRTVSVRKYKKLDTKKEPLGFNISYHYLTDPEFEKTFNFCFGDKKPLIEWFL
;
A
#
# COMPACT_ATOMS: atom_id res chain seq x y z
N MET A 1 13.58 -3.52 -4.84
CA MET A 1 12.61 -2.50 -4.39
C MET A 1 13.16 -1.07 -4.30
N LYS A 2 14.42 -0.85 -3.86
CA LYS A 2 15.01 0.50 -3.72
C LYS A 2 14.86 1.44 -4.93
N PHE A 3 14.84 0.90 -6.17
CA PHE A 3 14.64 1.70 -7.38
C PHE A 3 13.29 2.45 -7.39
N LEU A 4 12.24 1.87 -6.80
CA LEU A 4 10.93 2.52 -6.66
C LEU A 4 10.95 3.61 -5.59
N ASP A 5 11.76 3.44 -4.54
CA ASP A 5 11.75 4.34 -3.38
C ASP A 5 12.16 5.76 -3.74
N SER A 6 13.19 5.91 -4.57
CA SER A 6 13.63 7.23 -5.05
C SER A 6 12.49 7.96 -5.76
N LYS A 7 11.81 7.29 -6.70
CA LYS A 7 10.72 7.92 -7.46
C LYS A 7 9.50 8.20 -6.58
N LEU A 8 9.09 7.25 -5.75
CA LEU A 8 7.96 7.42 -4.86
C LEU A 8 8.20 8.54 -3.83
N SER A 9 9.42 8.68 -3.32
CA SER A 9 9.79 9.76 -2.40
C SER A 9 9.52 11.13 -3.02
N THR A 10 9.90 11.35 -4.28
CA THR A 10 9.58 12.61 -4.99
C THR A 10 8.08 12.86 -5.10
N PHE A 11 7.27 11.81 -5.28
CA PHE A 11 5.81 11.94 -5.31
C PHE A 11 5.25 12.30 -3.94
N PHE A 12 5.69 11.62 -2.88
CA PHE A 12 5.28 11.92 -1.51
C PHE A 12 5.66 13.34 -1.09
N GLU A 13 6.88 13.79 -1.42
CA GLU A 13 7.33 15.15 -1.17
C GLU A 13 6.47 16.17 -1.92
N SER A 14 6.17 15.93 -3.20
CA SER A 14 5.34 16.82 -4.01
C SER A 14 3.89 16.90 -3.51
N GLN A 15 3.40 15.87 -2.83
CA GLN A 15 2.02 15.75 -2.37
C GLN A 15 1.87 15.89 -0.85
N SER A 16 2.94 16.22 -0.13
CA SER A 16 2.96 16.27 1.33
C SER A 16 1.86 17.13 1.98
N PRO A 17 1.38 18.26 1.41
CA PRO A 17 0.27 19.02 1.99
C PRO A 17 -1.06 18.27 2.03
N PHE A 18 -1.17 17.18 1.27
CA PHE A 18 -2.38 16.37 1.14
C PHE A 18 -2.23 15.01 1.82
N ILE A 19 -1.06 14.64 2.33
CA ILE A 19 -0.81 13.32 2.89
C ILE A 19 -0.65 13.41 4.40
N PHE A 20 -1.49 12.67 5.12
CA PHE A 20 -1.46 12.56 6.58
C PHE A 20 -0.99 11.18 7.05
N CYS A 21 -0.67 10.29 6.10
CA CYS A 21 -0.16 8.96 6.39
C CYS A 21 1.24 9.03 7.01
N GLN A 22 1.40 8.31 8.11
CA GLN A 22 2.67 8.14 8.80
C GLN A 22 2.77 6.72 9.38
N LYS A 23 3.99 6.31 9.74
CA LYS A 23 4.22 5.07 10.47
C LYS A 23 3.39 5.07 11.76
N GLY A 24 2.67 3.97 12.05
CA GLY A 24 1.78 3.84 13.20
C GLY A 24 0.29 4.09 12.95
N CYS A 25 -0.14 4.43 11.72
CA CYS A 25 -1.57 4.59 11.41
C CYS A 25 -2.34 3.25 11.28
N ALA A 26 -1.67 2.18 10.83
CA ALA A 26 -2.19 0.82 10.62
C ALA A 26 -3.41 0.62 9.68
N LYS A 27 -4.17 1.65 9.34
CA LYS A 27 -5.46 1.52 8.62
C LYS A 27 -5.33 0.69 7.34
N CYS A 28 -4.29 0.94 6.52
CA CYS A 28 -4.09 0.20 5.29
C CYS A 28 -3.66 -1.27 5.49
N CYS A 29 -3.24 -1.63 6.71
CA CYS A 29 -2.86 -2.99 7.08
C CYS A 29 -4.03 -3.81 7.63
N LYS A 30 -5.22 -3.23 7.84
CA LYS A 30 -6.37 -3.94 8.42
C LYS A 30 -7.43 -4.26 7.37
N ASN A 31 -8.11 -5.39 7.54
CA ASN A 31 -9.25 -5.83 6.73
C ASN A 31 -9.05 -5.68 5.21
N ALA A 32 -7.92 -6.17 4.70
CA ALA A 32 -7.56 -6.05 3.30
C ALA A 32 -7.03 -7.38 2.74
N GLN A 33 -6.77 -7.40 1.44
CA GLN A 33 -6.03 -8.47 0.78
C GLN A 33 -4.82 -7.84 0.12
N PHE A 34 -3.65 -8.42 0.35
CA PHE A 34 -2.37 -7.86 -0.06
C PHE A 34 -1.78 -8.69 -1.19
N PRO A 35 -1.90 -8.31 -2.48
CA PRO A 35 -1.12 -8.92 -3.54
C PRO A 35 0.36 -8.69 -3.31
N TYR A 36 1.14 -9.75 -3.42
CA TYR A 36 2.60 -9.74 -3.41
C TYR A 36 3.10 -10.59 -4.57
N SER A 37 4.10 -10.08 -5.28
CA SER A 37 4.87 -10.85 -6.24
C SER A 37 5.92 -11.73 -5.55
N ALA A 38 6.50 -12.69 -6.28
CA ALA A 38 7.60 -13.52 -5.80
C ALA A 38 8.78 -12.67 -5.29
N THR A 39 9.17 -11.66 -6.07
CA THR A 39 10.26 -10.75 -5.71
C THR A 39 9.93 -9.84 -4.53
N GLU A 40 8.69 -9.35 -4.42
CA GLU A 40 8.24 -8.61 -3.24
C GLU A 40 8.23 -9.50 -2.00
N MET A 41 7.86 -10.76 -2.15
CA MET A 41 7.82 -11.73 -1.06
C MET A 41 9.24 -12.02 -0.54
N GLN A 42 10.21 -12.27 -1.43
CA GLN A 42 11.61 -12.41 -1.05
C GLN A 42 12.13 -11.17 -0.31
N TYR A 43 11.81 -9.99 -0.83
CA TYR A 43 12.21 -8.74 -0.20
C TYR A 43 11.57 -8.54 1.18
N LEU A 44 10.30 -8.93 1.36
CA LEU A 44 9.61 -8.91 2.65
C LEU A 44 10.27 -9.86 3.67
N LEU A 45 10.65 -11.08 3.23
CA LEU A 45 11.34 -12.06 4.08
C LEU A 45 12.73 -11.57 4.53
N ASN A 46 13.44 -10.83 3.68
CA ASN A 46 14.68 -10.17 4.09
C ASN A 46 14.45 -9.19 5.25
N GLY A 47 13.26 -8.59 5.36
CA GLY A 47 12.89 -7.80 6.52
C GLY A 47 12.57 -8.65 7.74
N LEU A 48 11.82 -9.75 7.56
CA LEU A 48 11.44 -10.67 8.63
C LEU A 48 12.66 -11.20 9.41
N VAL A 49 13.70 -11.65 8.70
CA VAL A 49 14.89 -12.25 9.33
C VAL A 49 15.71 -11.26 10.15
N THR A 50 15.51 -9.95 9.97
CA THR A 50 16.18 -8.90 10.75
C THR A 50 15.47 -8.57 12.07
N LEU A 51 14.26 -9.08 12.28
CA LEU A 51 13.48 -8.82 13.49
C LEU A 51 13.98 -9.66 14.67
N ASP A 52 13.73 -9.18 15.88
CA ASP A 52 13.93 -9.98 17.09
C ASP A 52 13.00 -11.22 17.11
N ILE A 53 13.43 -12.26 17.86
CA ILE A 53 12.72 -13.54 17.90
C ILE A 53 11.26 -13.42 18.35
N LYS A 54 10.95 -12.47 19.25
CA LYS A 54 9.59 -12.26 19.75
C LYS A 54 8.68 -11.75 18.63
N LYS A 55 9.14 -10.80 17.82
CA LYS A 55 8.38 -10.32 16.66
C LYS A 55 8.23 -11.39 15.58
N GLN A 56 9.27 -12.18 15.32
CA GLN A 56 9.17 -13.29 14.36
C GLN A 56 8.11 -14.31 14.79
N GLN A 57 8.13 -14.73 16.06
CA GLN A 57 7.12 -15.62 16.64
C GLN A 57 5.73 -15.01 16.55
N LYS A 58 5.58 -13.71 16.84
CA LYS A 58 4.29 -13.04 16.75
C LYS A 58 3.72 -13.03 15.33
N ILE A 59 4.58 -12.83 14.33
CA ILE A 59 4.20 -12.87 12.92
C ILE A 59 3.76 -14.28 12.54
N GLU A 60 4.48 -15.31 12.98
CA GLU A 60 4.11 -16.71 12.76
C GLU A 60 2.74 -17.05 13.37
N GLU A 61 2.47 -16.62 14.61
CA GLU A 61 1.16 -16.75 15.25
C GLU A 61 0.06 -16.07 14.44
N ASN A 62 0.31 -14.84 13.98
CA ASN A 62 -0.64 -14.09 13.16
C ASN A 62 -0.96 -14.86 11.86
N PHE A 63 0.04 -15.41 11.17
CA PHE A 63 -0.15 -16.25 9.99
C PHE A 63 -1.02 -17.47 10.31
N LYS A 64 -0.70 -18.23 11.36
CA LYS A 64 -1.47 -19.41 11.78
C LYS A 64 -2.95 -19.05 11.97
N LEU A 65 -3.24 -18.00 12.74
CA LEU A 65 -4.61 -17.55 13.00
C LEU A 65 -5.36 -17.16 11.72
N ILE A 66 -4.69 -16.47 10.80
CA ILE A 66 -5.29 -16.03 9.53
C ILE A 66 -5.57 -17.23 8.61
N LEU A 67 -4.64 -18.18 8.54
CA LEU A 67 -4.78 -19.38 7.72
C LEU A 67 -5.90 -20.30 8.25
N GLU A 68 -6.04 -20.47 9.57
CA GLU A 68 -7.16 -21.20 10.17
C GLU A 68 -8.51 -20.55 9.84
N LYS A 69 -8.60 -19.22 9.93
CA LYS A 69 -9.79 -18.48 9.51
C LYS A 69 -10.09 -18.68 8.02
N LYS A 70 -9.06 -18.70 7.16
CA LYS A 70 -9.22 -18.91 5.71
C LYS A 70 -9.82 -20.28 5.39
N LYS A 71 -9.44 -21.35 6.10
CA LYS A 71 -9.96 -22.71 5.87
C LYS A 71 -11.48 -22.81 5.99
N THR A 72 -12.08 -22.01 6.87
CA THR A 72 -13.53 -22.02 7.13
C THR A 72 -14.30 -20.97 6.32
N PHE A 73 -13.58 -20.10 5.59
CA PHE A 73 -14.18 -19.00 4.85
C PHE A 73 -14.84 -19.48 3.54
N LYS A 74 -16.13 -19.17 3.35
CA LYS A 74 -16.91 -19.55 2.17
C LYS A 74 -17.23 -18.39 1.21
N GLY A 75 -16.71 -17.18 1.50
CA GLY A 75 -16.98 -16.00 0.68
C GLY A 75 -16.09 -15.91 -0.56
N LYS A 76 -16.37 -14.93 -1.43
CA LYS A 76 -15.59 -14.71 -2.66
C LYS A 76 -14.21 -14.13 -2.42
N LYS A 77 -14.04 -13.29 -1.38
CA LYS A 77 -12.79 -12.59 -1.09
C LYS A 77 -12.50 -12.58 0.41
N PHE A 78 -11.45 -13.28 0.80
CA PHE A 78 -11.00 -13.32 2.19
C PHE A 78 -10.15 -12.09 2.50
N LEU A 79 -10.64 -11.27 3.43
CA LEU A 79 -9.94 -10.09 3.94
C LEU A 79 -9.37 -10.42 5.33
N TYR A 80 -8.19 -9.90 5.62
CA TYR A 80 -7.47 -10.15 6.85
C TYR A 80 -6.60 -8.95 7.23
N ASP A 81 -6.18 -8.92 8.47
CA ASP A 81 -5.15 -7.98 8.93
C ASP A 81 -3.78 -8.49 8.52
N CYS A 82 -2.89 -7.61 8.08
CA CYS A 82 -1.55 -7.97 7.64
C CYS A 82 -0.82 -8.74 8.75
N PRO A 83 -0.27 -9.94 8.49
CA PRO A 83 0.44 -10.73 9.50
C PRO A 83 1.63 -10.00 10.15
N PHE A 84 2.20 -9.03 9.44
CA PHE A 84 3.32 -8.20 9.89
C PHE A 84 2.91 -7.00 10.74
N LEU A 85 1.62 -6.80 11.02
CA LEU A 85 1.12 -5.74 11.88
C LEU A 85 1.26 -6.17 13.35
N ILE A 86 2.06 -5.43 14.11
CA ILE A 86 2.24 -5.62 15.57
C ILE A 86 2.07 -4.26 16.21
N ASP A 87 1.17 -4.14 17.19
CA ASP A 87 0.88 -2.89 17.92
C ASP A 87 0.60 -1.70 16.99
N ASP A 88 -0.19 -1.93 15.94
CA ASP A 88 -0.53 -0.95 14.89
C ASP A 88 0.68 -0.37 14.12
N VAL A 89 1.83 -1.04 14.19
CA VAL A 89 3.03 -0.72 13.42
C VAL A 89 3.39 -1.90 12.51
N CYS A 90 3.68 -1.61 11.24
CA CYS A 90 4.25 -2.62 10.36
C CYS A 90 5.68 -2.94 10.84
N SER A 91 5.88 -4.17 11.30
CA SER A 91 7.17 -4.66 11.83
C SER A 91 8.29 -4.60 10.79
N VAL A 92 7.96 -4.74 9.50
CA VAL A 92 8.88 -4.70 8.36
C VAL A 92 8.67 -3.46 7.49
N TYR A 93 8.45 -2.29 8.09
CA TYR A 93 8.07 -1.05 7.39
C TYR A 93 8.99 -0.68 6.22
N GLU A 94 10.31 -0.88 6.37
CA GLU A 94 11.30 -0.60 5.32
C GLU A 94 11.29 -1.64 4.19
N TYR A 95 10.66 -2.80 4.39
CA TYR A 95 10.60 -3.92 3.45
C TYR A 95 9.22 -4.13 2.83
N ARG A 96 8.35 -3.12 2.93
CA ARG A 96 6.99 -3.13 2.34
C ARG A 96 7.01 -3.40 0.83
N GLY A 97 6.01 -4.12 0.33
CA GLY A 97 5.75 -4.29 -1.11
C GLY A 97 5.21 -3.02 -1.79
N VAL A 98 5.09 -3.06 -3.11
CA VAL A 98 4.59 -2.01 -4.01
C VAL A 98 3.27 -1.44 -3.51
N LEU A 99 2.27 -2.29 -3.26
CA LEU A 99 0.94 -1.82 -2.82
C LEU A 99 1.02 -0.97 -1.55
N CYS A 100 1.84 -1.42 -0.58
CA CYS A 100 2.00 -0.75 0.69
C CYS A 100 2.81 0.56 0.57
N ARG A 101 3.73 0.64 -0.40
CA ARG A 101 4.51 1.85 -0.69
C ARG A 101 3.71 2.92 -1.42
N THR A 102 2.79 2.54 -2.29
CA THR A 102 2.01 3.49 -3.10
C THR A 102 0.73 3.98 -2.44
N PHE A 103 0.22 3.28 -1.43
CA PHE A 103 -1.10 3.54 -0.83
C PHE A 103 -1.39 4.99 -0.44
N GLY A 104 -0.39 5.73 0.02
CA GLY A 104 -0.58 7.11 0.49
C GLY A 104 -0.89 8.12 -0.61
N LEU A 105 -0.67 7.76 -1.88
CA LEU A 105 -0.78 8.63 -3.05
C LEU A 105 -2.07 8.38 -3.85
N MET A 106 -2.56 9.39 -4.56
CA MET A 106 -3.61 9.18 -5.57
C MET A 106 -3.05 8.45 -6.80
N THR A 107 -3.81 7.49 -7.30
CA THR A 107 -3.47 6.76 -8.53
C THR A 107 -4.34 7.23 -9.69
N LYS A 108 -3.76 7.34 -10.89
CA LYS A 108 -4.50 7.59 -12.12
C LYS A 108 -4.89 6.25 -12.76
N TYR A 109 -6.17 6.09 -13.10
CA TYR A 109 -6.63 4.99 -13.94
C TYR A 109 -6.30 5.28 -15.41
N ASP A 110 -6.29 4.24 -16.26
CA ASP A 110 -6.10 4.40 -17.71
C ASP A 110 -7.17 5.31 -18.34
N THR A 111 -8.36 5.34 -17.75
CA THR A 111 -9.47 6.26 -18.11
C THR A 111 -9.23 7.73 -17.74
N GLY A 112 -8.10 8.06 -17.09
CA GLY A 112 -7.80 9.39 -16.57
C GLY A 112 -8.45 9.72 -15.23
N LYS A 113 -9.38 8.89 -14.73
CA LYS A 113 -10.00 9.07 -13.41
C LYS A 113 -8.98 8.91 -12.29
N LEU A 114 -9.14 9.70 -11.23
CA LEU A 114 -8.32 9.60 -10.02
C LEU A 114 -8.91 8.59 -9.04
N LYS A 115 -8.04 7.79 -8.44
CA LYS A 115 -8.33 6.90 -7.32
C LYS A 115 -7.65 7.44 -6.08
N ALA A 116 -8.44 7.92 -5.12
CA ALA A 116 -7.94 8.31 -3.83
C ALA A 116 -7.79 7.10 -2.89
N PRO A 117 -6.86 7.15 -1.92
CA PRO A 117 -6.76 6.13 -0.86
C PRO A 117 -8.08 6.03 -0.08
N PHE A 118 -8.49 4.86 0.40
CA PHE A 118 -9.78 4.74 1.10
C PHE A 118 -9.87 5.66 2.34
N CYS A 119 -8.75 5.88 3.02
CA CYS A 119 -8.68 6.72 4.20
C CYS A 119 -9.02 8.20 3.94
N THR A 120 -9.12 8.62 2.67
CA THR A 120 -9.69 9.91 2.27
C THR A 120 -11.09 10.12 2.86
N PHE A 121 -11.92 9.07 2.87
CA PHE A 121 -13.28 9.12 3.41
C PHE A 121 -13.33 9.17 4.94
N GLU A 122 -12.20 8.94 5.59
CA GLU A 122 -12.03 8.99 7.04
C GLU A 122 -11.37 10.30 7.50
N GLY A 123 -11.32 11.31 6.62
CA GLY A 123 -10.67 12.58 6.91
C GLY A 123 -9.15 12.54 6.79
N LEU A 124 -8.56 11.47 6.25
CA LEU A 124 -7.11 11.35 6.10
C LEU A 124 -6.60 11.83 4.73
N ASN A 125 -5.68 11.11 4.07
CA ASN A 125 -5.01 11.56 2.84
C ASN A 125 -5.99 12.15 1.82
N TYR A 126 -5.67 13.33 1.28
CA TYR A 126 -6.42 14.09 0.30
C TYR A 126 -7.83 14.54 0.73
N SER A 127 -8.27 14.27 1.97
CA SER A 127 -9.58 14.70 2.48
C SER A 127 -9.71 16.23 2.53
N ASN A 128 -8.58 16.91 2.72
CA ASN A 128 -8.46 18.36 2.80
C ASN A 128 -8.56 19.05 1.45
N VAL A 129 -8.46 18.32 0.33
CA VAL A 129 -8.47 18.88 -1.04
C VAL A 129 -9.55 18.28 -1.94
N LEU A 130 -9.99 17.05 -1.69
CA LEU A 130 -11.02 16.39 -2.51
C LEU A 130 -12.45 16.71 -2.07
N ASN A 131 -13.34 16.81 -3.05
CA ASN A 131 -14.77 16.67 -2.86
C ASN A 131 -15.10 15.17 -2.73
N LEU A 132 -15.48 14.71 -1.54
CA LEU A 132 -15.67 13.29 -1.25
C LEU A 132 -16.86 12.67 -2.00
N SER A 133 -17.94 13.43 -2.24
CA SER A 133 -19.11 12.93 -2.97
C SER A 133 -18.85 12.83 -4.46
N LYS A 134 -18.13 13.80 -5.03
CA LYS A 134 -17.81 13.84 -6.47
C LYS A 134 -16.51 13.11 -6.82
N ARG A 135 -15.68 12.78 -5.84
CA ARG A 135 -14.33 12.20 -5.99
C ARG A 135 -13.44 13.00 -6.94
N THR A 136 -13.56 14.33 -6.88
CA THR A 136 -12.78 15.27 -7.68
C THR A 136 -12.08 16.30 -6.79
N VAL A 137 -11.03 16.94 -7.31
CA VAL A 137 -10.37 18.05 -6.62
C VAL A 137 -11.36 19.20 -6.44
N SER A 138 -11.49 19.70 -5.21
CA SER A 138 -12.34 20.84 -4.90
C SER A 138 -11.54 22.13 -5.02
N VAL A 139 -11.85 22.95 -6.02
CA VAL A 139 -11.23 24.28 -6.19
C VAL A 139 -11.35 25.13 -4.93
N ARG A 140 -12.52 25.09 -4.26
CA ARG A 140 -12.75 25.80 -3.00
C ARG A 140 -11.83 25.31 -1.88
N LYS A 141 -11.68 23.99 -1.72
CA LYS A 141 -10.79 23.44 -0.69
C LYS A 141 -9.33 23.73 -1.02
N TYR A 142 -8.93 23.54 -2.26
CA TYR A 142 -7.58 23.81 -2.74
C TYR A 142 -7.14 25.25 -2.47
N LYS A 143 -7.98 26.24 -2.82
CA LYS A 143 -7.70 27.67 -2.55
C LYS A 143 -7.54 28.01 -1.06
N LYS A 144 -8.05 27.18 -0.14
CA LYS A 144 -7.91 27.40 1.31
C LYS A 144 -6.63 26.83 1.91
N LEU A 145 -5.94 25.93 1.20
CA LEU A 145 -4.76 25.23 1.73
C LEU A 145 -3.48 26.06 1.65
N ASP A 146 -3.54 27.26 1.05
CA ASP A 146 -2.42 28.19 0.88
C ASP A 146 -1.11 27.50 0.44
N THR A 147 -1.25 26.58 -0.51
CA THR A 147 -0.14 25.78 -1.06
C THR A 147 -0.03 26.00 -2.55
N LYS A 148 1.21 26.07 -3.05
CA LYS A 148 1.51 26.11 -4.49
C LYS A 148 1.55 24.72 -5.13
N LYS A 149 1.47 23.66 -4.33
CA LYS A 149 1.54 22.27 -4.82
C LYS A 149 0.17 21.82 -5.28
N GLU A 150 0.03 21.37 -6.52
CA GLU A 150 -1.23 20.85 -7.03
C GLU A 150 -1.49 19.39 -6.58
N PRO A 151 -2.75 19.02 -6.29
CA PRO A 151 -3.11 17.63 -6.03
C PRO A 151 -3.09 16.82 -7.32
N LEU A 152 -2.18 15.83 -7.40
CA LEU A 152 -1.94 15.03 -8.60
C LEU A 152 -2.13 13.54 -8.33
N GLY A 153 -2.53 12.82 -9.38
CA GLY A 153 -2.52 11.36 -9.42
C GLY A 153 -1.41 10.82 -10.31
N PHE A 154 -0.86 9.66 -9.93
CA PHE A 154 0.29 9.05 -10.62
C PHE A 154 -0.06 7.68 -11.19
N ASN A 155 0.68 7.24 -12.21
CA ASN A 155 0.60 5.87 -12.72
C ASN A 155 1.37 4.93 -11.78
N ILE A 156 0.76 4.61 -10.64
CA ILE A 156 1.39 3.85 -9.55
C ILE A 156 0.49 2.72 -9.04
N SER A 157 -0.46 2.28 -9.87
CA SER A 157 -1.29 1.14 -9.53
C SER A 157 -0.39 -0.10 -9.39
N TYR A 158 -0.75 -1.03 -8.50
CA TYR A 158 -0.01 -2.28 -8.36
C TYR A 158 0.08 -3.04 -9.69
N HIS A 159 -1.01 -3.03 -10.47
CA HIS A 159 -1.04 -3.62 -11.81
C HIS A 159 0.03 -2.99 -12.71
N TYR A 160 0.02 -1.65 -12.84
CA TYR A 160 0.95 -0.91 -13.68
C TYR A 160 2.41 -1.06 -13.24
N LEU A 161 2.71 -0.94 -11.95
CA LEU A 161 4.10 -1.03 -11.47
C LEU A 161 4.67 -2.45 -11.49
N THR A 162 3.85 -3.45 -11.81
CA THR A 162 4.28 -4.85 -11.89
C THR A 162 3.99 -5.47 -13.25
N ASP A 163 3.54 -4.71 -14.25
CA ASP A 163 3.17 -5.27 -15.55
C ASP A 163 4.43 -5.61 -16.38
N PRO A 164 4.34 -6.54 -17.36
CA PRO A 164 5.49 -6.98 -18.16
C PRO A 164 6.22 -5.86 -18.93
N GLU A 165 5.52 -4.80 -19.35
CA GLU A 165 6.14 -3.66 -20.03
C GLU A 165 6.98 -2.83 -19.05
N PHE A 166 6.45 -2.60 -17.84
CA PHE A 166 7.21 -1.99 -16.75
C PHE A 166 8.45 -2.84 -16.41
N GLU A 167 8.28 -4.16 -16.27
CA GLU A 167 9.37 -5.10 -16.01
C GLU A 167 10.49 -5.01 -17.05
N LYS A 168 10.13 -5.01 -18.34
CA LYS A 168 11.07 -4.87 -19.46
C LYS A 168 11.80 -3.53 -19.42
N THR A 169 11.06 -2.45 -19.17
CA THR A 169 11.62 -1.08 -19.14
C THR A 169 12.67 -0.91 -18.05
N PHE A 170 12.44 -1.51 -16.87
CA PHE A 170 13.33 -1.39 -15.73
C PHE A 170 14.26 -2.60 -15.54
N ASN A 171 14.27 -3.54 -16.49
CA ASN A 171 15.01 -4.80 -16.43
C ASN A 171 14.85 -5.51 -15.07
N PHE A 172 13.61 -5.65 -14.62
CA PHE A 172 13.25 -6.17 -13.32
C PHE A 172 12.08 -7.16 -13.44
N CYS A 173 12.14 -8.31 -12.79
CA CYS A 173 11.08 -9.32 -12.83
C CYS A 173 10.37 -9.41 -11.47
N PHE A 174 9.05 -9.24 -11.43
CA PHE A 174 8.24 -9.43 -10.22
C PHE A 174 7.85 -10.90 -10.02
N GLY A 175 7.75 -11.68 -11.10
CA GLY A 175 7.37 -13.09 -11.07
C GLY A 175 5.89 -13.30 -10.71
N ASP A 176 5.57 -14.52 -10.25
CA ASP A 176 4.21 -14.90 -9.82
C ASP A 176 3.64 -13.93 -8.80
N LYS A 177 2.32 -13.69 -8.88
CA LYS A 177 1.61 -12.78 -7.98
C LYS A 177 0.44 -13.50 -7.33
N LYS A 178 0.40 -13.49 -6.01
CA LYS A 178 -0.70 -14.06 -5.23
C LYS A 178 -0.90 -13.27 -3.92
N PRO A 179 -2.05 -13.40 -3.25
CA PRO A 179 -2.23 -12.83 -1.91
C PRO A 179 -1.10 -13.25 -0.95
N LEU A 180 -0.66 -12.32 -0.09
CA LEU A 180 0.47 -12.49 0.82
C LEU A 180 0.46 -13.82 1.59
N ILE A 181 -0.70 -14.20 2.14
CA ILE A 181 -0.86 -15.42 2.92
C ILE A 181 -0.78 -16.71 2.08
N GLU A 182 -0.93 -16.63 0.76
CA GLU A 182 -0.84 -17.80 -0.13
C GLU A 182 0.60 -18.17 -0.49
N TRP A 183 1.57 -17.33 -0.13
CA TRP A 183 2.99 -17.68 -0.19
C TRP A 183 3.43 -18.63 0.93
N PHE A 184 2.56 -18.89 1.91
CA PHE A 184 2.79 -19.73 3.09
C PHE A 184 1.84 -20.94 3.15
N LEU A 185 1.17 -21.23 2.02
CA LEU A 185 0.32 -22.41 1.83
C LEU A 185 1.10 -23.56 1.16
#